data_AF-A1BG90-F1
#
_entry.id   AF-A1BG90-F1
#
_cell.length_a   1.000
_cell.length_b   1.000
_cell.length_c   1.000
_cell.angle_alpha   90.00
_cell.angle_beta   90.00
_cell.angle_gamma   90.00
#
_symmetry.space_group_name_H-M   'P 1'
#
loop_
_entity.id
_entity.type
_entity.pdbx_description
1 polymer ?
#
loop_
_entity_poly.entity_id
_entity_poly.type
_entity_poly.pdbx_seq_one_letter_code
_entity_poly.pdbx_strand_id
1 'polypeptide(L)'
;MNHEKPLYCIAYATQNRTNTMKSATLPSLRVEPELRKAVEAVLQEGETLSTFIESSLRANIERRLNQKEFIDRGLASRDRARQSNSYIDAESVIGELRGMHEKAGKRSA
;
A
#
# COMPACT_ATOMS: atom_id res chain seq x y z
N MET A 1 45.54 -39.85 17.18
CA MET A 1 46.21 -38.99 16.18
C MET A 1 45.76 -39.41 14.80
N ASN A 2 45.10 -38.52 14.07
CA ASN A 2 45.48 -38.15 12.71
C ASN A 2 44.64 -36.93 12.32
N HIS A 3 45.38 -35.89 11.99
CA HIS A 3 44.94 -34.52 11.74
C HIS A 3 44.54 -34.39 10.29
N GLU A 4 43.28 -34.07 10.01
CA GLU A 4 42.90 -33.38 8.78
C GLU A 4 41.88 -32.29 9.11
N LYS A 5 42.38 -31.07 9.27
CA LYS A 5 41.59 -29.85 9.33
C LYS A 5 41.25 -29.45 7.89
N PRO A 6 39.98 -29.26 7.51
CA PRO A 6 39.68 -28.53 6.28
C PRO A 6 39.91 -27.03 6.54
N LEU A 7 40.87 -26.49 5.80
CA LEU A 7 41.07 -25.06 5.58
C LEU A 7 39.78 -24.45 5.04
N TYR A 8 39.02 -23.76 5.88
CA TYR A 8 38.03 -22.79 5.40
C TYR A 8 38.62 -21.39 5.62
N CYS A 9 38.88 -20.73 4.49
CA CYS A 9 39.53 -19.43 4.38
C CYS A 9 39.01 -18.39 5.36
N ILE A 10 39.95 -17.75 6.06
CA ILE A 10 39.78 -16.44 6.69
C ILE A 10 39.95 -15.39 5.58
N ALA A 11 38.83 -14.80 5.12
CA ALA A 11 38.68 -13.49 4.46
C ALA A 11 37.26 -13.52 3.85
N TYR A 12 36.25 -12.84 4.37
CA TYR A 12 36.11 -11.38 4.37
C TYR A 12 35.25 -10.93 5.55
N ALA A 13 35.88 -10.34 6.55
CA ALA A 13 35.24 -9.35 7.41
C ALA A 13 35.70 -7.98 6.93
N THR A 14 34.96 -7.34 6.02
CA THR A 14 34.92 -5.87 5.80
C THR A 14 33.82 -5.51 4.78
N GLN A 15 33.20 -4.34 5.00
CA GLN A 15 32.16 -3.69 4.19
C GLN A 15 30.67 -4.06 4.45
N ASN A 16 30.23 -4.00 5.71
CA ASN A 16 28.96 -3.34 6.05
C ASN A 16 29.19 -1.82 6.23
N ARG A 17 29.87 -1.17 5.27
CA ARG A 17 29.96 0.29 5.22
C ARG A 17 28.90 0.80 4.26
N THR A 18 27.83 1.36 4.83
CA THR A 18 26.96 2.35 4.19
C THR A 18 26.51 1.98 2.78
N ASN A 19 25.65 0.96 2.65
CA ASN A 19 24.80 0.86 1.48
C ASN A 19 23.73 1.95 1.64
N THR A 20 24.03 3.17 1.20
CA THR A 20 22.99 4.06 0.66
C THR A 20 22.40 3.30 -0.52
N MET A 21 21.43 2.42 -0.23
CA MET A 21 20.85 1.51 -1.22
C MET A 21 20.42 2.34 -2.42
N LYS A 22 21.00 2.07 -3.58
CA LYS A 22 20.50 2.58 -4.85
C LYS A 22 19.01 2.24 -4.87
N SER A 23 18.16 3.27 -4.87
CA SER A 23 16.71 3.10 -4.93
C SER A 23 16.39 2.20 -6.12
N ALA A 24 15.60 1.14 -5.91
CA ALA A 24 15.16 0.29 -7.00
C ALA A 24 14.45 1.16 -8.05
N THR A 25 14.90 1.09 -9.30
CA THR A 25 14.33 1.88 -10.39
C THR A 25 13.12 1.13 -10.96
N LEU A 26 12.07 1.87 -11.30
CA LEU A 26 10.99 1.31 -12.11
C LEU A 26 11.52 0.91 -13.49
N PRO A 27 10.98 -0.16 -14.11
CA PRO A 27 11.30 -0.49 -15.48
C PRO A 27 11.03 0.69 -16.42
N SER A 28 11.75 0.77 -17.54
CA SER A 28 11.44 1.75 -18.57
C SER A 28 10.03 1.49 -19.13
N LEU A 29 9.09 2.38 -18.80
CA LEU A 29 7.71 2.31 -19.25
C LEU A 29 7.54 3.18 -20.49
N ARG A 30 7.14 2.58 -21.62
CA ARG A 30 6.65 3.35 -22.75
C ARG A 30 5.23 3.81 -22.44
N VAL A 31 5.00 5.10 -22.60
CA VAL A 31 3.69 5.72 -22.44
C VAL A 31 3.31 6.43 -23.73
N GLU A 32 2.01 6.49 -24.00
CA GLU A 32 1.50 7.30 -25.11
C GLU A 32 1.90 8.77 -24.92
N PRO A 33 2.29 9.50 -25.99
CA PRO A 33 2.68 10.90 -25.88
C PRO A 33 1.61 11.79 -25.24
N GLU A 34 0.34 11.52 -25.53
CA GLU A 34 -0.78 12.28 -24.97
C GLU A 34 -0.94 12.04 -23.46
N LEU A 35 -0.69 10.81 -22.98
CA LEU A 35 -0.69 10.53 -21.54
C LEU A 35 0.43 11.30 -20.84
N ARG A 36 1.62 11.35 -21.45
CA ARG A 36 2.74 12.11 -20.89
C ARG A 36 2.40 13.60 -20.76
N LYS A 37 1.85 14.21 -21.81
CA LYS A 37 1.42 15.62 -21.79
C LYS A 37 0.38 15.88 -20.71
N ALA A 38 -0.60 14.98 -20.57
CA ALA A 38 -1.62 15.09 -19.53
C ALA A 38 -1.02 15.07 -18.12
N VAL A 39 -0.01 14.24 -17.88
CA VAL A 39 0.70 14.21 -16.60
C VAL A 39 1.49 15.50 -16.37
N GLU A 40 2.25 15.95 -17.36
CA GLU A 40 3.03 17.19 -17.27
C GLU A 40 2.15 18.42 -16.99
N ALA A 41 0.92 18.45 -17.53
CA ALA A 41 -0.04 19.53 -17.31
C ALA A 41 -0.64 19.59 -15.90
N VAL A 42 -0.56 18.51 -15.11
CA VAL A 42 -1.12 18.45 -13.74
C VAL A 42 -0.06 18.54 -12.64
N LEU A 43 1.22 18.66 -13.01
CA LEU A 43 2.31 18.79 -12.05
C LEU A 43 2.19 20.11 -11.27
N GLN A 44 2.49 20.05 -9.97
CA GLN A 44 2.57 21.22 -9.11
C GLN A 44 3.93 21.92 -9.24
N GLU A 45 4.03 23.15 -8.74
CA GLU A 45 5.29 23.90 -8.75
C GLU A 45 6.38 23.14 -7.98
N GLY A 46 7.50 22.88 -8.66
CA GLY A 46 8.63 22.12 -8.10
C GLY A 46 8.44 20.58 -8.10
N GLU A 47 7.31 20.07 -8.61
CA GLU A 47 7.08 18.63 -8.74
C GLU A 47 7.71 18.07 -10.02
N THR A 48 8.29 16.87 -9.93
CA THR A 48 8.83 16.16 -11.09
C THR A 48 7.92 15.00 -11.49
N LEU A 49 7.97 14.62 -12.78
CA LEU A 49 7.27 13.44 -13.28
C LEU A 49 7.57 12.17 -12.47
N SER A 50 8.82 12.00 -12.03
CA SER A 50 9.21 10.83 -11.23
C SER A 50 8.56 10.82 -9.86
N THR A 51 8.53 11.97 -9.17
CA THR A 51 7.92 12.11 -7.84
C THR A 51 6.41 11.94 -7.89
N PHE A 52 5.77 12.49 -8.94
CA PHE A 52 4.34 12.32 -9.18
C PHE A 52 3.97 10.84 -9.42
N ILE A 53 4.75 10.14 -10.26
CA ILE A 53 4.52 8.72 -10.55
C ILE A 53 4.75 7.88 -9.29
N GLU A 54 5.80 8.14 -8.51
CA GLU A 54 6.05 7.43 -7.25
C GLU A 54 4.86 7.58 -6.29
N SER A 55 4.38 8.81 -6.08
CA SER A 55 3.26 9.12 -5.21
C SER A 55 1.97 8.44 -5.69
N SER A 56 1.73 8.48 -7.01
CA SER A 56 0.60 7.81 -7.64
C SER A 56 0.64 6.30 -7.46
N LEU A 57 1.81 5.68 -7.58
CA LEU A 57 1.99 4.25 -7.38
C LEU A 57 1.75 3.86 -5.92
N ARG A 58 2.29 4.62 -4.97
CA ARG A 58 2.06 4.40 -3.53
C ARG A 58 0.57 4.43 -3.20
N ALA A 59 -0.13 5.48 -3.62
CA ALA A 59 -1.57 5.61 -3.40
C ALA A 59 -2.36 4.45 -4.06
N ASN A 60 -1.95 4.00 -5.25
CA ASN A 60 -2.60 2.88 -5.92
C ASN A 60 -2.37 1.54 -5.22
N ILE A 61 -1.16 1.31 -4.71
CA ILE A 61 -0.84 0.11 -3.93
C ILE A 61 -1.68 0.08 -2.65
N GLU A 62 -1.68 1.18 -1.89
CA GLU A 62 -2.48 1.30 -0.67
C GLU A 62 -3.97 1.07 -0.93
N ARG A 63 -4.52 1.69 -1.99
CA ARG A 63 -5.91 1.46 -2.41
C ARG A 63 -6.19 -0.02 -2.68
N ARG A 64 -5.29 -0.70 -3.41
CA ARG A 64 -5.45 -2.13 -3.74
C ARG A 64 -5.38 -3.03 -2.51
N LEU A 65 -4.46 -2.74 -1.59
CA LEU A 65 -4.32 -3.47 -0.33
C LEU A 65 -5.56 -3.28 0.55
N ASN A 66 -6.01 -2.04 0.73
CA ASN A 66 -7.21 -1.73 1.50
C ASN A 66 -8.46 -2.39 0.91
N GLN A 67 -8.60 -2.38 -0.41
CA GLN A 67 -9.71 -3.07 -1.09
C GLN A 67 -9.68 -4.58 -0.84
N LYS A 68 -8.51 -5.19 -0.97
CA LYS A 68 -8.33 -6.62 -0.71
C LYS A 68 -8.68 -6.95 0.75
N GLU A 69 -8.14 -6.21 1.71
CA GLU A 69 -8.41 -6.43 3.12
C GLU A 69 -9.89 -6.21 3.47
N PHE A 70 -10.54 -5.22 2.87
CA PHE A 70 -11.97 -4.99 3.05
C PHE A 70 -12.81 -6.19 2.60
N ILE A 71 -12.50 -6.76 1.43
CA ILE A 71 -13.17 -7.97 0.91
C ILE A 71 -12.90 -9.16 1.84
N ASP A 72 -11.64 -9.40 2.19
CA ASP A 72 -11.24 -10.53 3.03
C ASP A 72 -11.95 -10.46 4.40
N ARG A 73 -12.00 -9.27 5.03
CA ARG A 73 -12.73 -9.04 6.29
C ARG A 73 -14.24 -9.19 6.13
N GLY A 74 -14.81 -8.71 5.02
CA GLY A 74 -16.23 -8.84 4.72
C GLY A 74 -16.68 -10.29 4.58
N LEU A 75 -15.90 -11.11 3.86
CA LEU A 75 -16.15 -12.54 3.72
C LEU A 75 -16.06 -13.26 5.06
N ALA A 76 -15.01 -12.99 5.85
CA ALA A 76 -14.87 -13.55 7.18
C ALA A 76 -16.01 -13.13 8.13
N SER A 77 -16.51 -11.90 8.01
CA SER A 77 -17.67 -11.43 8.79
C SER A 77 -18.95 -12.14 8.39
N ARG A 78 -19.20 -12.31 7.07
CA ARG A 78 -20.35 -13.06 6.56
C ARG A 78 -20.35 -14.49 7.08
N ASP A 79 -19.21 -15.16 7.03
CA ASP A 79 -19.10 -16.56 7.45
C ASP A 79 -19.31 -16.70 8.97
N ARG A 80 -18.80 -15.75 9.77
CA ARG A 80 -19.10 -15.66 11.21
C ARG A 80 -20.59 -15.45 11.49
N ALA A 81 -21.26 -14.52 10.80
CA ALA A 81 -22.68 -14.27 10.98
C ALA A 81 -23.54 -15.50 10.63
N ARG A 82 -23.16 -16.23 9.57
CA ARG A 82 -23.80 -17.50 9.20
C ARG A 82 -23.65 -18.57 10.28
N GLN A 83 -22.48 -18.66 10.90
CA GLN A 83 -22.22 -19.64 11.97
C GLN A 83 -22.93 -19.29 13.28
N SER A 84 -22.97 -18.00 13.65
CA SER A 84 -23.59 -17.54 14.90
C SER A 84 -25.09 -17.28 14.79
N ASN A 85 -25.62 -17.24 13.57
CA ASN A 85 -26.98 -16.79 13.25
C ASN A 85 -27.31 -15.40 13.82
N SER A 86 -26.29 -14.57 14.03
CA SER A 86 -26.42 -13.21 14.57
C SER A 86 -26.42 -12.21 13.42
N TYR A 87 -27.58 -11.56 13.23
CA TYR A 87 -27.81 -10.57 12.19
C TYR A 87 -28.41 -9.31 12.83
N ILE A 88 -28.07 -8.16 12.26
CA ILE A 88 -28.64 -6.87 12.63
C ILE A 88 -29.53 -6.42 11.48
N ASP A 89 -30.70 -5.86 11.80
CA ASP A 89 -31.59 -5.30 10.80
C ASP A 89 -30.92 -4.17 10.02
N ALA A 90 -31.12 -4.17 8.70
CA ALA A 90 -30.45 -3.23 7.81
C ALA A 90 -30.87 -1.78 8.08
N GLU A 91 -32.14 -1.53 8.42
CA GLU A 91 -32.63 -0.18 8.69
C GLU A 91 -32.00 0.37 9.97
N SER A 92 -31.80 -0.48 10.99
CA SER A 92 -31.10 -0.11 12.21
C SER A 92 -29.67 0.35 11.93
N VAL A 93 -28.91 -0.39 11.10
CA VAL A 93 -27.52 -0.04 10.76
C VAL A 93 -27.46 1.26 9.95
N ILE A 94 -28.32 1.41 8.94
CA ILE A 94 -28.35 2.62 8.09
C ILE A 94 -28.78 3.85 8.90
N GLY A 95 -29.74 3.71 9.81
CA GLY A 95 -30.16 4.77 10.72
C GLY A 95 -29.03 5.25 11.62
N GLU A 96 -28.27 4.33 12.21
CA GLU A 96 -27.13 4.66 13.06
C GLU A 96 -26.03 5.40 12.27
N LEU A 97 -25.65 4.88 11.10
CA LEU A 97 -24.65 5.50 10.24
C LEU A 97 -25.05 6.91 9.78
N ARG A 98 -26.33 7.12 9.45
CA ARG A 98 -26.85 8.45 9.12
C ARG A 98 -26.69 9.42 10.28
N GLY A 99 -27.04 8.99 11.49
CA GLY A 99 -26.86 9.78 12.70
C GLY A 99 -25.39 10.14 12.98
N MET A 100 -24.45 9.23 12.72
CA MET A 100 -23.01 9.52 12.82
C MET A 100 -22.56 10.53 11.78
N HIS A 101 -23.01 10.39 10.53
CA HIS A 101 -22.67 11.30 9.43
C HIS A 101 -23.17 12.72 9.69
N GLU A 102 -24.41 12.89 10.15
CA GLU A 102 -24.97 14.21 10.49
C GLU A 102 -24.19 14.89 11.63
N LYS A 103 -23.77 14.12 12.64
CA LYS A 103 -22.94 14.64 13.74
C LYS A 103 -21.56 15.06 13.26
N ALA A 104 -20.94 14.29 12.35
CA ALA A 104 -19.64 14.62 11.79
C ALA A 104 -19.70 15.90 10.95
N GLY A 105 -20.73 16.06 10.10
CA GLY A 105 -20.93 17.26 9.30
C GLY A 105 -21.15 18.53 10.13
N LYS A 106 -21.82 18.41 11.29
CA LYS A 106 -22.00 19.52 12.25
C LYS A 106 -20.73 19.89 13.03
N ARG A 107 -19.69 19.05 13.02
CA ARG A 107 -18.41 19.31 13.71
C ARG A 107 -17.37 20.00 12.83
N SER A 108 -17.55 19.91 11.51
CA SER A 108 -16.68 20.55 10.52
C SER A 108 -17.19 21.92 10.05
N ALA A 109 -18.32 22.38 10.58
CA ALA A 109 -18.92 23.70 10.35
C ALA A 109 -18.83 24.54 11.63
#